data_AF-A0AAE3VH85-F1
#
_entry.id   AF-A0AAE3VH85-F1
#
_cell.length_a   1.000
_cell.length_b   1.000
_cell.length_c   1.000
_cell.angle_alpha   90.00
_cell.angle_beta   90.00
_cell.angle_gamma   90.00
#
_symmetry.space_group_name_H-M   'P 1'
#
loop_
_entity.id
_entity.type
_entity.pdbx_description
1 polymer ?
#
loop_
_entity_poly.entity_id
_entity_poly.type
_entity_poly.pdbx_seq_one_letter_code
_entity_poly.pdbx_strand_id
1 'polypeptide(L)'
;MSIHVILGIFLIGLLLIFGYIFIFFFGVWIQAWASGSHISIFKLVGMSLRKVNAALIVRAYIQLRRAGLDTITTDELEGHAMAGGDVQNVVNALIAADKAGIPLNFKRATAIDLAGRDVFDAVRMSVNPRVIDCPEPSKGRVTVDAVAKDGIQVKAKARVTVRANLERLVGGATEETIIARVGEGIVTTIGSSASYTTVLENPDNISQRVLDKGLDSGTAFEILSIDIADVDVGDNIGSRLQADQAEADTRVAQARAEVRRAAAVAAEQEMRAKVQEMQAKVIAAQAEVPLAMAAALREGKLGVLDYYRLENIKADTEMRNNIMGENKDGDKA
;
A
#
# COMPACT_ATOMS: atom_id res chain seq x y z
N MET A 1 -7.50 -31.46 76.14
CA MET A 1 -6.49 -30.39 76.26
C MET A 1 -7.17 -29.19 76.90
N SER A 2 -6.70 -28.73 78.06
CA SER A 2 -7.32 -27.63 78.82
C SER A 2 -7.44 -26.39 77.93
N ILE A 3 -8.53 -25.64 78.02
CA ILE A 3 -8.76 -24.40 77.23
C ILE A 3 -7.55 -23.44 77.30
N HIS A 4 -6.87 -23.38 78.44
CA HIS A 4 -5.65 -22.59 78.63
C HIS A 4 -4.44 -23.06 77.82
N VAL A 5 -4.32 -24.36 77.54
CA VAL A 5 -3.25 -24.93 76.70
C VAL A 5 -3.50 -24.60 75.22
N ILE A 6 -4.77 -24.66 74.78
CA ILE A 6 -5.16 -24.24 73.43
C ILE A 6 -4.94 -22.73 73.25
N LEU A 7 -5.32 -21.93 74.24
CA LEU A 7 -5.12 -20.47 74.23
C LEU A 7 -3.63 -20.09 74.24
N GLY A 8 -2.80 -20.82 74.99
CA GLY A 8 -1.35 -20.62 75.03
C GLY A 8 -0.67 -20.96 73.71
N ILE A 9 -1.04 -22.07 73.07
CA ILE A 9 -0.53 -22.44 71.73
C ILE A 9 -0.98 -21.40 70.68
N PHE A 10 -2.22 -20.92 70.77
CA PHE A 10 -2.72 -19.87 69.87
C PHE A 10 -1.98 -18.55 70.06
N LEU A 11 -1.72 -18.13 71.31
CA LEU A 11 -1.00 -16.90 71.62
C LEU A 11 0.47 -16.97 71.15
N ILE A 12 1.14 -18.11 71.37
CA ILE A 12 2.52 -18.33 70.89
C ILE A 12 2.55 -18.36 69.35
N GLY A 13 1.56 -19.00 68.71
CA GLY A 13 1.42 -19.01 67.25
C GLY A 13 1.21 -17.60 66.68
N LEU A 14 0.35 -16.79 67.30
CA LEU A 14 0.13 -15.39 66.93
C LEU A 14 1.42 -14.56 67.07
N LEU A 15 2.17 -14.77 68.16
CA LEU A 15 3.41 -14.06 68.44
C LEU A 15 4.51 -14.44 67.44
N LEU A 16 4.61 -15.72 67.06
CA LEU A 16 5.53 -16.18 66.01
C LEU A 16 5.17 -15.60 64.63
N ILE A 17 3.88 -15.55 64.28
CA ILE A 17 3.41 -14.91 63.04
C ILE A 17 3.74 -13.41 63.04
N PHE A 18 3.48 -12.73 64.15
CA PHE A 18 3.78 -11.31 64.29
C PHE A 18 5.29 -11.05 64.24
N GLY A 19 6.10 -11.92 64.86
CA GLY A 19 7.56 -11.88 64.79
C GLY A 19 8.11 -12.09 63.38
N TYR A 20 7.54 -13.04 62.62
CA TYR A 20 7.93 -13.29 61.22
C TYR A 20 7.63 -12.08 60.32
N ILE A 21 6.42 -11.52 60.44
CA ILE A 21 6.02 -10.29 59.74
C ILE A 21 6.97 -9.15 60.10
N PHE A 22 7.24 -8.95 61.40
CA PHE A 22 8.11 -7.89 61.86
C PHE A 22 9.53 -8.02 61.27
N ILE A 23 10.14 -9.20 61.31
CA ILE A 23 11.49 -9.43 60.76
C ILE A 23 11.55 -9.15 59.25
N PHE A 24 10.53 -9.55 58.49
CA PHE A 24 10.49 -9.33 57.04
C PHE A 24 10.46 -7.82 56.70
N PHE A 25 9.60 -7.04 57.36
CA PHE A 25 9.52 -5.60 57.13
C PHE A 25 10.69 -4.82 57.73
N PHE A 26 11.27 -5.32 58.83
CA PHE A 26 12.42 -4.70 59.49
C PHE A 26 13.65 -4.63 58.59
N GLY A 27 13.91 -5.67 57.78
CA GLY A 27 15.00 -5.66 56.81
C GLY A 27 14.85 -4.58 55.73
N VAL A 28 13.65 -4.43 55.17
CA VAL A 28 13.34 -3.39 54.16
C VAL A 28 13.41 -1.99 54.77
N TRP A 29 12.94 -1.84 56.02
CA TRP A 29 13.00 -0.59 56.75
C TRP A 29 14.44 -0.13 57.04
N ILE A 30 15.31 -1.05 57.49
CA ILE A 30 16.74 -0.75 57.69
C ILE A 30 17.39 -0.31 56.38
N GLN A 31 17.09 -0.98 55.27
CA GLN A 31 17.65 -0.62 53.96
C GLN A 31 17.28 0.81 53.54
N ALA A 32 16.03 1.23 53.81
CA ALA A 32 15.56 2.59 53.57
C ALA A 32 16.29 3.60 54.45
N TRP A 33 16.35 3.33 55.76
CA TRP A 33 17.02 4.18 56.75
C TRP A 33 18.52 4.36 56.46
N ALA A 34 19.23 3.27 56.20
CA ALA A 34 20.67 3.28 55.89
C ALA A 34 20.99 4.03 54.58
N SER A 35 20.01 4.19 53.69
CA SER A 35 20.17 4.92 52.43
C SER A 35 19.72 6.38 52.51
N GLY A 36 19.37 6.89 53.70
CA GLY A 36 18.87 8.26 53.90
C GLY A 36 17.39 8.47 53.52
N SER A 37 16.71 7.40 53.11
CA SER A 37 15.32 7.40 52.67
C SER A 37 14.39 7.04 53.82
N HIS A 38 13.89 8.04 54.55
CA HIS A 38 13.04 7.80 55.73
C HIS A 38 11.63 7.32 55.32
N ILE A 39 11.33 6.04 55.58
CA ILE A 39 9.99 5.45 55.40
C ILE A 39 9.55 4.90 56.76
N SER A 40 8.30 5.17 57.17
CA SER A 40 7.76 4.64 58.42
C SER A 40 7.37 3.16 58.28
N ILE A 41 7.57 2.38 59.34
CA ILE A 41 7.18 0.96 59.39
C ILE A 41 5.67 0.81 59.14
N PHE A 42 4.85 1.74 59.65
CA PHE A 42 3.41 1.78 59.39
C PHE A 42 3.07 1.94 57.91
N LYS A 43 3.85 2.71 57.13
CA LYS A 43 3.67 2.81 55.68
C LYS A 43 3.97 1.50 54.96
N LEU A 44 5.02 0.77 55.38
CA LEU A 44 5.37 -0.54 54.80
C LEU A 44 4.27 -1.59 55.01
N VAL A 45 3.72 -1.64 56.23
CA VAL A 45 2.57 -2.50 56.53
C VAL A 45 1.34 -2.08 55.72
N GLY A 46 1.12 -0.77 55.57
CA GLY A 46 0.06 -0.22 54.73
C GLY A 46 0.16 -0.65 53.26
N MET A 47 1.36 -0.59 52.66
CA MET A 47 1.60 -1.06 51.29
C MET A 47 1.27 -2.55 51.13
N SER A 48 1.67 -3.37 52.10
CA SER A 48 1.36 -4.80 52.07
C SER A 48 -0.14 -5.08 52.18
N LEU A 49 -0.90 -4.29 52.95
CA LEU A 49 -2.35 -4.42 53.06
C LEU A 49 -3.06 -4.03 51.75
N ARG A 50 -2.51 -3.07 51.00
CA ARG A 50 -2.97 -2.67 49.66
C ARG A 50 -2.51 -3.61 48.54
N LYS A 51 -1.87 -4.74 48.88
CA LYS A 51 -1.29 -5.73 47.94
C LYS A 51 -0.20 -5.15 47.04
N VAL A 52 0.53 -4.14 47.49
CA VAL A 52 1.69 -3.56 46.79
C VAL A 52 2.97 -4.12 47.38
N ASN A 53 3.94 -4.48 46.53
CA ASN A 53 5.23 -5.00 46.97
C ASN A 53 6.08 -3.89 47.61
N ALA A 54 6.03 -3.80 48.95
CA ALA A 54 6.76 -2.79 49.72
C ALA A 54 8.28 -2.81 49.46
N ALA A 55 8.89 -3.98 49.25
CA ALA A 55 10.32 -4.09 48.98
C ALA A 55 10.69 -3.46 47.62
N LEU A 56 9.84 -3.62 46.61
CA LEU A 56 10.04 -3.01 45.30
C LEU A 56 9.96 -1.49 45.38
N ILE A 57 8.92 -0.95 46.05
CA ILE A 57 8.72 0.49 46.21
C ILE A 57 9.88 1.14 46.97
N VAL A 58 10.34 0.50 48.06
CA VAL A 58 11.47 1.01 48.84
C VAL A 58 12.75 1.04 48.02
N ARG A 59 13.05 -0.01 47.24
CA ARG A 59 14.22 -0.03 46.36
C ARG A 59 14.15 1.05 45.29
N ALA A 60 13.01 1.18 44.62
CA ALA A 60 12.74 2.26 43.66
C ALA A 60 12.96 3.65 44.28
N TYR A 61 12.41 3.86 45.48
CA TYR A 61 12.54 5.12 46.20
C TYR A 61 13.98 5.43 46.60
N ILE A 62 14.75 4.44 47.07
CA ILE A 62 16.17 4.59 47.36
C ILE A 62 16.95 4.97 46.10
N GLN A 63 16.65 4.35 44.94
CA GLN A 63 17.31 4.67 43.68
C GLN A 63 17.04 6.12 43.24
N LEU A 64 15.80 6.59 43.33
CA LEU A 64 15.45 7.98 43.03
C LEU A 64 16.19 8.98 43.93
N ARG A 65 16.21 8.74 45.25
CA ARG A 65 16.92 9.60 46.21
C ARG A 65 18.43 9.64 45.94
N ARG A 66 19.04 8.49 45.65
CA ARG A 66 20.47 8.42 45.29
C ARG A 66 20.78 9.07 43.95
N ALA A 67 19.80 9.17 43.06
CA ALA A 67 19.94 9.88 41.79
C ALA A 67 19.69 11.40 41.92
N GLY A 68 19.32 11.90 43.10
CA GLY A 68 19.00 13.32 43.32
C GLY A 68 17.57 13.72 42.93
N LEU A 69 16.71 12.74 42.60
CA LEU A 69 15.32 12.95 42.22
C LEU A 69 14.42 12.98 43.46
N ASP A 70 14.58 14.04 44.26
CA ASP A 70 13.97 14.19 45.59
C ASP A 70 12.49 14.58 45.59
N THR A 71 11.97 14.98 44.42
CA THR A 71 10.60 15.49 44.24
C THR A 71 9.54 14.39 44.25
N ILE A 72 9.92 13.13 44.05
CA ILE A 72 9.00 12.01 43.89
C ILE A 72 8.74 11.37 45.26
N THR A 73 7.46 11.14 45.56
CA THR A 73 7.02 10.57 46.83
C THR A 73 6.80 9.06 46.75
N THR A 74 6.84 8.38 47.90
CA THR A 74 6.50 6.95 47.97
C THR A 74 5.07 6.66 47.56
N ASP A 75 4.17 7.63 47.79
CA ASP A 75 2.73 7.46 47.59
C ASP A 75 2.40 7.54 46.08
N GLU A 76 3.17 8.30 45.30
CA GLU A 76 3.10 8.32 43.83
C GLU A 76 3.60 7.00 43.20
N LEU A 77 4.70 6.44 43.71
CA LEU A 77 5.21 5.13 43.28
C LEU A 77 4.23 4.00 43.60
N GLU A 78 3.62 4.07 44.78
CA GLU A 78 2.56 3.15 45.18
C GLU A 78 1.33 3.28 44.27
N GLY A 79 0.89 4.51 43.99
CA GLY A 79 -0.23 4.78 43.09
C GLY A 79 -0.01 4.19 41.70
N HIS A 80 1.20 4.31 41.15
CA HIS A 80 1.56 3.71 39.86
C HIS A 80 1.54 2.17 39.90
N ALA A 81 2.10 1.56 40.95
CA ALA A 81 2.03 0.11 41.13
C ALA A 81 0.60 -0.40 41.26
N MET A 82 -0.26 0.33 41.98
CA MET A 82 -1.68 -0.01 42.12
C MET A 82 -2.46 0.15 40.80
N ALA A 83 -2.05 1.07 39.94
CA ALA A 83 -2.59 1.23 38.60
C ALA A 83 -2.13 0.11 37.62
N GLY A 84 -1.25 -0.79 38.07
CA GLY A 84 -0.75 -1.92 37.29
C GLY A 84 0.48 -1.60 36.43
N GLY A 85 1.14 -0.47 36.65
CA GLY A 85 2.34 -0.08 35.92
C GLY A 85 3.64 -0.66 36.49
N ASP A 86 4.71 -0.59 35.70
CA ASP A 86 6.06 -1.01 36.09
C ASP A 86 6.83 0.15 36.74
N VAL A 87 6.89 0.12 38.07
CA VAL A 87 7.62 1.12 38.86
C VAL A 87 9.13 1.09 38.59
N GLN A 88 9.74 -0.08 38.36
CA GLN A 88 11.19 -0.14 38.12
C GLN A 88 11.53 0.46 36.76
N ASN A 89 10.72 0.18 35.74
CA ASN A 89 10.92 0.72 34.40
C ASN A 89 10.84 2.26 34.40
N VAL A 90 9.82 2.81 35.04
CA VAL A 90 9.63 4.28 35.18
C VAL A 90 10.78 4.93 35.96
N VAL A 91 11.23 4.32 37.06
CA VAL A 91 12.35 4.85 37.85
C VAL A 91 13.65 4.88 37.04
N ASN A 92 13.96 3.79 36.33
CA ASN A 92 15.12 3.72 35.46
C ASN A 92 15.06 4.77 34.34
N ALA A 93 13.87 4.97 33.74
CA ALA A 93 13.64 6.00 32.74
C ALA A 93 13.87 7.41 33.26
N LEU A 94 13.38 7.73 34.46
CA LEU A 94 13.55 9.05 35.08
C LEU A 94 15.02 9.33 35.42
N ILE A 95 15.73 8.36 35.98
CA ILE A 95 17.16 8.49 36.28
C ILE A 95 17.97 8.67 35.00
N ALA A 96 17.65 7.91 33.95
CA ALA A 96 18.33 8.04 32.66
C ALA A 96 18.05 9.40 32.00
N ALA A 97 16.80 9.88 32.08
CA ALA A 97 16.40 11.17 31.52
C ALA A 97 17.10 12.33 32.23
N ASP A 98 17.13 12.32 33.56
CA ASP A 98 17.80 13.34 34.37
C ASP A 98 19.31 13.43 34.07
N LYS A 99 20.00 12.28 34.05
CA LYS A 99 21.42 12.21 33.69
C LYS A 99 21.72 12.64 32.26
N ALA A 100 20.76 12.49 31.35
CA ALA A 100 20.86 12.92 29.97
C ALA A 100 20.39 14.37 29.74
N GLY A 101 19.93 15.07 30.79
CA GLY A 101 19.40 16.44 30.69
C GLY A 101 18.06 16.53 29.95
N ILE A 102 17.30 15.44 29.88
CA ILE A 102 16.02 15.37 29.18
C ILE A 102 14.87 15.66 30.18
N PRO A 103 14.02 16.66 29.93
CA PRO A 103 12.92 16.99 30.83
C PRO A 103 11.85 15.90 30.78
N LEU A 104 11.80 15.02 31.79
CA LEU A 104 10.79 13.98 31.94
C LEU A 104 10.16 14.02 33.34
N ASN A 105 8.87 14.35 33.40
CA ASN A 105 8.12 14.38 34.65
C ASN A 105 7.60 12.99 35.01
N PHE A 106 7.51 12.68 36.32
CA PHE A 106 6.97 11.42 36.84
C PHE A 106 5.61 11.07 36.24
N LYS A 107 4.65 12.02 36.27
CA LYS A 107 3.31 11.84 35.69
C LYS A 107 3.31 11.45 34.21
N ARG A 108 4.28 11.96 33.43
CA ARG A 108 4.39 11.64 32.01
C ARG A 108 5.01 10.26 31.81
N ALA A 109 6.05 9.95 32.57
CA ALA A 109 6.65 8.62 32.55
C ALA A 109 5.62 7.53 32.92
N THR A 110 4.82 7.74 33.97
CA THR A 110 3.74 6.82 34.34
C THR A 110 2.66 6.72 33.27
N ALA A 111 2.32 7.83 32.60
CA ALA A 111 1.33 7.81 31.52
C ALA A 111 1.81 7.01 30.30
N ILE A 112 3.09 7.11 29.94
CA ILE A 112 3.69 6.32 28.85
C ILE A 112 3.66 4.83 29.21
N ASP A 113 4.05 4.48 30.43
CA ASP A 113 4.06 3.10 30.93
C ASP A 113 2.65 2.48 30.94
N LEU A 114 1.66 3.21 31.48
CA LEU A 114 0.25 2.77 31.49
C LEU A 114 -0.36 2.69 30.09
N ALA A 115 0.16 3.43 29.11
CA ALA A 115 -0.23 3.30 27.71
C ALA A 115 0.36 2.03 27.03
N GLY A 116 1.12 1.21 27.76
CA GLY A 116 1.75 -0.01 27.26
C GLY A 116 2.96 0.27 26.37
N ARG A 117 3.63 1.41 26.57
CA ARG A 117 4.88 1.77 25.89
C ARG A 117 6.05 1.68 26.87
N ASP A 118 7.19 1.22 26.39
CA ASP A 118 8.41 1.17 27.20
C ASP A 118 9.02 2.57 27.34
N VAL A 119 8.86 3.18 28.52
CA VAL A 119 9.40 4.51 28.83
C VAL A 119 10.92 4.51 28.84
N PHE A 120 11.54 3.46 29.36
CA PHE A 120 13.00 3.40 29.49
C PHE A 120 13.64 3.26 28.12
N ASP A 121 13.10 2.41 27.25
CA ASP A 121 13.56 2.30 25.87
C ASP A 121 13.36 3.63 25.12
N ALA A 122 12.23 4.32 25.30
CA ALA A 122 12.02 5.62 24.69
C ALA A 122 13.02 6.68 25.15
N VAL A 123 13.36 6.73 26.45
CA VAL A 123 14.42 7.64 26.95
C VAL A 123 15.77 7.27 26.34
N ARG A 124 16.12 5.98 26.30
CA ARG A 124 17.37 5.51 25.70
C ARG A 124 17.45 5.88 24.22
N MET A 125 16.36 5.70 23.47
CA MET A 125 16.27 6.08 22.06
C MET A 125 16.32 7.60 21.87
N SER A 126 15.87 8.38 22.85
CA SER A 126 16.01 9.83 22.83
C SER A 126 17.47 10.28 23.00
N VAL A 127 18.27 9.54 23.78
CA VAL A 127 19.71 9.80 23.98
C VAL A 127 20.55 9.24 22.84
N ASN A 128 20.23 8.02 22.40
CA ASN A 128 20.93 7.32 21.34
C ASN A 128 19.93 6.99 20.22
N PRO A 129 19.86 7.82 19.16
CA PRO A 129 18.95 7.61 18.04
C PRO A 129 19.12 6.22 17.40
N ARG A 130 18.03 5.67 16.87
CA ARG A 130 18.03 4.38 16.17
C ARG A 130 17.90 4.60 14.67
N VAL A 131 18.59 3.77 13.89
CA VAL A 131 18.44 3.75 12.44
C VAL A 131 17.37 2.73 12.05
N ILE A 132 16.47 3.13 11.16
CA ILE A 132 15.40 2.31 10.59
C ILE A 132 15.57 2.31 9.07
N ASP A 133 15.56 1.12 8.45
CA ASP A 133 15.59 1.00 7.01
C ASP A 133 14.20 1.26 6.39
N CYS A 134 14.16 2.03 5.30
CA CYS A 134 12.97 2.33 4.52
C CYS A 134 13.21 1.91 3.05
N PRO A 135 12.53 0.86 2.54
CA PRO A 135 11.49 0.06 3.19
C PRO A 135 12.07 -1.01 4.13
N GLU A 136 11.22 -1.51 5.04
CA GLU A 136 11.62 -2.51 6.02
C GLU A 136 11.87 -3.88 5.35
N PRO A 137 13.08 -4.47 5.46
CA PRO A 137 13.45 -5.69 4.73
C PRO A 137 12.52 -6.87 5.00
N SER A 138 11.99 -6.97 6.23
CA SER A 138 11.08 -8.04 6.66
C SER A 138 9.72 -8.01 5.98
N LYS A 139 9.31 -6.88 5.39
CA LYS A 139 8.00 -6.71 4.72
C LYS A 139 8.03 -7.05 3.23
N GLY A 140 9.13 -7.62 2.74
CA GLY A 140 9.24 -8.23 1.40
C GLY A 140 9.67 -7.28 0.27
N ARG A 141 9.52 -5.96 0.44
CA ARG A 141 10.12 -4.98 -0.48
C ARG A 141 11.46 -4.50 0.07
N VAL A 142 12.50 -4.58 -0.75
CA VAL A 142 13.87 -4.20 -0.38
C VAL A 142 14.16 -2.73 -0.73
N THR A 143 13.45 -2.18 -1.72
CA THR A 143 13.62 -0.82 -2.25
C THR A 143 12.28 -0.11 -2.42
N VAL A 144 12.33 1.22 -2.36
CA VAL A 144 11.25 2.11 -2.76
C VAL A 144 11.40 2.37 -4.25
N ASP A 145 10.44 1.86 -5.04
CA ASP A 145 10.49 1.94 -6.49
C ASP A 145 9.59 3.07 -7.00
N ALA A 146 10.11 3.93 -7.87
CA ALA A 146 9.36 5.00 -8.52
C ALA A 146 9.85 5.24 -9.95
N VAL A 147 9.03 5.87 -10.78
CA VAL A 147 9.35 6.13 -12.20
C VAL A 147 9.53 7.64 -12.38
N ALA A 148 10.67 8.05 -12.93
CA ALA A 148 10.93 9.45 -13.26
C ALA A 148 10.15 9.89 -14.51
N LYS A 149 10.10 11.20 -14.80
CA LYS A 149 9.33 11.74 -15.95
C LYS A 149 9.79 11.24 -17.32
N ASP A 150 11.01 10.77 -17.43
CA ASP A 150 11.57 10.14 -18.63
C ASP A 150 11.17 8.66 -18.79
N GLY A 151 10.36 8.12 -17.87
CA GLY A 151 9.83 6.76 -17.95
C GLY A 151 10.77 5.68 -17.43
N ILE A 152 11.90 6.05 -16.83
CA ILE A 152 12.87 5.10 -16.27
C ILE A 152 12.59 4.90 -14.78
N GLN A 153 12.57 3.64 -14.35
CA GLN A 153 12.39 3.27 -12.96
C GLN A 153 13.68 3.51 -12.17
N VAL A 154 13.55 4.09 -10.99
CA VAL A 154 14.60 4.25 -10.00
C VAL A 154 14.19 3.54 -8.72
N LYS A 155 15.10 2.76 -8.16
CA LYS A 155 14.93 2.01 -6.92
C LYS A 155 15.82 2.63 -5.87
N ALA A 156 15.23 3.18 -4.81
CA ALA A 156 15.99 3.84 -3.74
C ALA A 156 15.82 3.08 -2.42
N LYS A 157 16.90 2.99 -1.65
CA LYS A 157 16.88 2.51 -0.27
C LYS A 157 17.29 3.66 0.64
N ALA A 158 16.47 3.95 1.64
CA ALA A 158 16.75 5.00 2.62
C ALA A 158 16.98 4.41 4.02
N ARG A 159 17.80 5.11 4.81
CA ARG A 159 18.00 4.91 6.24
C ARG A 159 17.51 6.14 6.97
N VAL A 160 16.55 5.96 7.86
CA VAL A 160 15.95 7.03 8.64
C VAL A 160 16.51 6.94 10.05
N THR A 161 17.22 7.97 10.49
CA THR A 161 17.67 8.10 11.87
C THR A 161 16.60 8.80 12.67
N VAL A 162 16.00 8.08 13.63
CA VAL A 162 14.92 8.59 14.47
C VAL A 162 15.30 8.58 15.94
N ARG A 163 14.77 9.56 16.68
CA ARG A 163 14.77 9.57 18.15
C ARG A 163 13.34 9.59 18.68
N ALA A 164 13.11 9.09 19.89
CA ALA A 164 11.79 9.16 20.50
C ALA A 164 11.44 10.58 20.94
N ASN A 165 10.23 11.02 20.59
CA ASN A 165 9.65 12.26 21.10
C ASN A 165 8.79 11.96 22.33
N LEU A 166 9.33 12.22 23.52
CA LEU A 166 8.68 11.91 24.80
C LEU A 166 7.39 12.69 25.06
N GLU A 167 7.14 13.79 24.33
CA GLU A 167 5.89 14.56 24.46
C GLU A 167 4.74 13.90 23.69
N ARG A 168 5.04 13.28 22.55
CA ARG A 168 4.05 12.69 21.63
C ARG A 168 4.04 11.15 21.65
N LEU A 169 4.78 10.55 22.57
CA LEU A 169 4.92 9.10 22.67
C LEU A 169 3.58 8.39 22.98
N VAL A 170 2.67 9.06 23.70
CA VAL A 170 1.32 8.57 23.96
C VAL A 170 0.37 9.11 22.88
N GLY A 171 -0.22 8.21 22.09
CA GLY A 171 -1.16 8.56 21.02
C GLY A 171 -0.51 8.98 19.69
N GLY A 172 0.82 9.11 19.64
CA GLY A 172 1.55 9.34 18.39
C GLY A 172 1.60 8.10 17.49
N ALA A 173 1.69 8.35 16.19
CA ALA A 173 1.88 7.29 15.21
C ALA A 173 3.22 6.57 15.37
N THR A 174 3.26 5.28 15.04
CA THR A 174 4.42 4.40 15.19
C THR A 174 5.42 4.54 14.03
N GLU A 175 6.55 3.84 14.14
CA GLU A 175 7.61 3.80 13.12
C GLU A 175 7.09 3.42 11.73
N GLU A 176 6.09 2.55 11.65
CA GLU A 176 5.48 2.14 10.38
C GLU A 176 4.90 3.33 9.59
N THR A 177 4.33 4.30 10.30
CA THR A 177 3.80 5.51 9.68
C THR A 177 4.92 6.40 9.14
N ILE A 178 6.06 6.46 9.83
CA ILE A 178 7.24 7.20 9.37
C ILE A 178 7.79 6.55 8.11
N ILE A 179 7.97 5.23 8.10
CA ILE A 179 8.46 4.49 6.93
C ILE A 179 7.52 4.72 5.73
N ALA A 180 6.20 4.66 5.93
CA ALA A 180 5.24 4.92 4.85
C ALA A 180 5.32 6.35 4.31
N ARG A 181 5.40 7.35 5.19
CA ARG A 181 5.50 8.77 4.80
C ARG A 181 6.82 9.11 4.12
N VAL A 182 7.93 8.56 4.62
CA VAL A 182 9.25 8.69 3.99
C VAL A 182 9.23 8.01 2.62
N GLY A 183 8.66 6.81 2.52
CA GLY A 183 8.47 6.11 1.25
C GLY A 183 7.66 6.94 0.24
N GLU A 184 6.52 7.50 0.65
CA GLU A 184 5.72 8.41 -0.17
C GLU A 184 6.50 9.64 -0.63
N GLY A 185 7.28 10.23 0.30
CA GLY A 185 8.15 11.36 0.01
C GLY A 185 9.19 11.03 -1.06
N ILE A 186 9.84 9.88 -0.95
CA ILE A 186 10.83 9.37 -1.92
C ILE A 186 10.17 9.15 -3.28
N VAL A 187 9.02 8.45 -3.32
CA VAL A 187 8.28 8.19 -4.56
C VAL A 187 7.89 9.48 -5.25
N THR A 188 7.37 10.45 -4.49
CA THR A 188 6.97 11.76 -5.02
C THR A 188 8.17 12.52 -5.59
N THR A 189 9.32 12.47 -4.91
CA THR A 189 10.52 13.19 -5.33
C THR A 189 11.10 12.62 -6.61
N ILE A 190 11.21 11.29 -6.70
CA ILE A 190 11.64 10.59 -7.93
C ILE A 190 10.66 10.88 -9.07
N GLY A 191 9.34 10.73 -8.83
CA GLY A 191 8.31 10.97 -9.85
C GLY A 191 8.23 12.43 -10.33
N SER A 192 8.63 13.39 -9.51
CA SER A 192 8.70 14.80 -9.89
C SER A 192 9.94 15.16 -10.70
N SER A 193 10.98 14.31 -10.68
CA SER A 193 12.27 14.56 -11.31
C SER A 193 12.18 14.46 -12.82
N ALA A 194 12.91 15.34 -13.52
CA ALA A 194 12.89 15.42 -14.98
C ALA A 194 13.48 14.17 -15.64
N SER A 195 14.53 13.62 -15.05
CA SER A 195 15.19 12.40 -15.53
C SER A 195 15.75 11.57 -14.37
N TYR A 196 15.90 10.26 -14.59
CA TYR A 196 16.59 9.36 -13.65
C TYR A 196 18.05 9.78 -13.41
N THR A 197 18.71 10.38 -14.41
CA THR A 197 20.10 10.84 -14.29
C THR A 197 20.23 11.92 -13.21
N THR A 198 19.29 12.87 -13.14
CA THR A 198 19.28 13.91 -12.10
C THR A 198 19.19 13.33 -10.68
N VAL A 199 18.50 12.20 -10.53
CA VAL A 199 18.34 11.50 -9.26
C VAL A 199 19.65 10.79 -8.88
N LEU A 200 20.34 10.18 -9.84
CA LEU A 200 21.64 9.52 -9.64
C LEU A 200 22.79 10.51 -9.40
N GLU A 201 22.77 11.67 -10.06
CA GLU A 201 23.80 12.69 -9.89
C GLU A 201 23.84 13.24 -8.46
N ASN A 202 22.66 13.37 -7.82
CA ASN A 202 22.54 13.96 -6.49
C ASN A 202 21.39 13.28 -5.70
N PRO A 203 21.62 12.09 -5.12
CA PRO A 203 20.60 11.36 -4.34
C PRO A 203 20.19 12.11 -3.07
N ASP A 204 21.05 12.97 -2.52
CA ASP A 204 20.76 13.81 -1.35
C ASP A 204 19.61 14.80 -1.58
N ASN A 205 19.29 15.13 -2.84
CA ASN A 205 18.11 15.94 -3.15
C ASN A 205 16.81 15.23 -2.74
N ILE A 206 16.81 13.89 -2.71
CA ILE A 206 15.66 13.12 -2.24
C ILE A 206 15.48 13.38 -0.75
N SER A 207 16.53 13.20 0.05
CA SER A 207 16.43 13.34 1.51
C SER A 207 16.04 14.75 1.94
N GLN A 208 16.61 15.78 1.31
CA GLN A 208 16.28 17.18 1.63
C GLN A 208 14.79 17.48 1.38
N ARG A 209 14.28 17.17 0.18
CA ARG A 209 12.86 17.44 -0.15
C ARG A 209 11.89 16.61 0.68
N VAL A 210 12.31 15.44 1.14
CA VAL A 210 11.51 14.55 1.98
C VAL A 210 11.47 15.07 3.43
N LEU A 211 12.61 15.56 3.95
CA LEU A 211 12.68 16.22 5.26
C LEU A 211 11.85 17.51 5.32
N ASP A 212 11.87 18.32 4.26
CA ASP A 212 11.13 19.60 4.19
C ASP A 212 9.61 19.46 4.36
N LYS A 213 9.06 18.26 4.14
CA LYS A 213 7.61 17.98 4.27
C LYS A 213 7.14 17.78 5.72
N GLY A 214 8.03 17.73 6.71
CA GLY A 214 7.66 17.58 8.12
C GLY A 214 6.95 16.25 8.44
N LEU A 215 7.56 15.14 8.01
CA LEU A 215 6.96 13.80 8.04
C LEU A 215 6.73 13.23 9.45
N ASP A 216 7.39 13.81 10.45
CA ASP A 216 7.31 13.49 11.88
C ASP A 216 6.17 14.22 12.61
N SER A 217 5.38 15.03 11.91
CA SER A 217 4.21 15.67 12.49
C SER A 217 3.17 14.64 12.95
N GLY A 218 2.86 14.63 14.25
CA GLY A 218 1.90 13.71 14.86
C GLY A 218 2.41 12.27 15.07
N THR A 219 3.71 12.03 14.95
CA THR A 219 4.31 10.72 15.25
C THR A 219 4.93 10.71 16.65
N ALA A 220 5.21 9.52 17.17
CA ALA A 220 5.91 9.32 18.44
C ALA A 220 7.43 9.53 18.34
N PHE A 221 7.95 9.86 17.16
CA PHE A 221 9.38 9.99 16.90
C PHE A 221 9.68 11.29 16.16
N GLU A 222 10.90 11.77 16.31
CA GLU A 222 11.45 12.90 15.59
C GLU A 222 12.51 12.37 14.62
N ILE A 223 12.48 12.85 13.37
CA ILE A 223 13.42 12.43 12.32
C ILE A 223 14.64 13.36 12.39
N LEU A 224 15.83 12.80 12.65
CA LEU A 224 17.08 13.58 12.63
C LEU A 224 17.64 13.66 11.22
N SER A 225 17.70 12.53 10.53
CA SER A 225 18.24 12.42 9.18
C SER A 225 17.48 11.37 8.38
N ILE A 226 17.45 11.59 7.07
CA ILE A 226 17.09 10.60 6.07
C ILE A 226 18.29 10.50 5.16
N ASP A 227 18.92 9.35 5.11
CA ASP A 227 20.11 9.11 4.32
C ASP A 227 19.76 8.11 3.21
N ILE A 228 20.10 8.42 1.96
CA ILE A 228 19.88 7.49 0.86
C ILE A 228 21.06 6.51 0.85
N ALA A 229 20.79 5.26 1.23
CA ALA A 229 21.80 4.22 1.36
C ALA A 229 22.21 3.64 0.00
N ASP A 230 21.28 3.58 -0.95
CA ASP A 230 21.50 2.99 -2.27
C ASP A 230 20.48 3.52 -3.30
N VAL A 231 20.91 3.67 -4.56
CA VAL A 231 20.06 4.07 -5.68
C VAL A 231 20.43 3.29 -6.93
N ASP A 232 19.50 2.47 -7.41
CA ASP A 232 19.64 1.65 -8.60
C ASP A 232 18.69 2.08 -9.71
N VAL A 233 19.08 1.80 -10.96
CA VAL A 233 18.21 1.94 -12.13
C VAL A 233 17.48 0.62 -12.39
N GLY A 234 16.16 0.70 -12.55
CA GLY A 234 15.29 -0.43 -12.86
C GLY A 234 14.93 -0.49 -14.35
N ASP A 235 13.71 -0.95 -14.62
CA ASP A 235 13.22 -1.11 -15.98
C ASP A 235 12.88 0.23 -16.66
N ASN A 236 13.02 0.29 -17.98
CA ASN A 236 12.46 1.38 -18.77
C ASN A 236 10.96 1.14 -19.01
N ILE A 237 10.14 1.59 -18.06
CA ILE A 237 8.68 1.47 -18.09
C ILE A 237 8.10 2.24 -19.27
N GLY A 238 8.67 3.40 -19.61
CA GLY A 238 8.24 4.22 -20.74
C GLY A 238 8.32 3.46 -22.08
N SER A 239 9.46 2.84 -22.38
CA SER A 239 9.64 2.04 -23.59
C SER A 239 8.74 0.81 -23.62
N ARG A 240 8.55 0.14 -22.46
CA ARG A 240 7.66 -1.02 -22.38
C ARG A 240 6.20 -0.64 -22.65
N LEU A 241 5.71 0.43 -22.03
CA LEU A 241 4.36 0.94 -22.27
C LEU A 241 4.16 1.38 -23.73
N GLN A 242 5.18 1.96 -24.36
CA GLN A 242 5.13 2.31 -25.79
C GLN A 242 5.05 1.07 -26.69
N ALA A 243 5.81 0.01 -26.38
CA ALA A 243 5.73 -1.25 -27.10
C ALA A 243 4.34 -1.90 -26.96
N ASP A 244 3.82 -1.95 -25.73
CA ASP A 244 2.50 -2.50 -25.42
C ASP A 244 1.39 -1.72 -26.16
N GLN A 245 1.51 -0.38 -26.21
CA GLN A 245 0.58 0.48 -26.95
C GLN A 245 0.67 0.24 -28.46
N ALA A 246 1.87 0.12 -29.01
CA ALA A 246 2.07 -0.16 -30.44
C ALA A 246 1.51 -1.54 -30.84
N GLU A 247 1.64 -2.54 -29.98
CA GLU A 247 1.04 -3.87 -30.19
C GLU A 247 -0.48 -3.82 -30.12
N ALA A 248 -1.04 -3.06 -29.18
CA ALA A 248 -2.48 -2.82 -29.11
C ALA A 248 -3.00 -2.11 -30.37
N ASP A 249 -2.32 -1.06 -30.83
CA ASP A 249 -2.68 -0.32 -32.05
C ASP A 249 -2.60 -1.20 -33.30
N THR A 250 -1.58 -2.07 -33.38
CA THR A 250 -1.44 -3.04 -34.47
C THR A 250 -2.62 -4.02 -34.48
N ARG A 251 -3.03 -4.55 -33.32
CA ARG A 251 -4.21 -5.43 -33.20
C ARG A 251 -5.49 -4.73 -33.64
N VAL A 252 -5.69 -3.47 -33.24
CA VAL A 252 -6.86 -2.67 -33.67
C VAL A 252 -6.83 -2.43 -35.19
N ALA A 253 -5.67 -2.12 -35.76
CA ALA A 253 -5.51 -1.92 -37.19
C ALA A 253 -5.80 -3.20 -37.98
N GLN A 254 -5.30 -4.34 -37.52
CA GLN A 254 -5.59 -5.67 -38.10
C GLN A 254 -7.09 -5.99 -38.05
N ALA A 255 -7.73 -5.80 -36.90
CA ALA A 255 -9.17 -6.02 -36.75
C ALA A 255 -10.00 -5.11 -37.68
N ARG A 256 -9.62 -3.84 -37.82
CA ARG A 256 -10.28 -2.91 -38.77
C ARG A 256 -10.08 -3.32 -40.23
N ALA A 257 -8.89 -3.82 -40.58
CA ALA A 257 -8.62 -4.34 -41.92
C ALA A 257 -9.46 -5.58 -42.22
N GLU A 258 -9.62 -6.47 -41.23
CA GLU A 258 -10.47 -7.65 -41.34
C GLU A 258 -11.95 -7.28 -41.48
N VAL A 259 -12.45 -6.33 -40.69
CA VAL A 259 -13.82 -5.80 -40.84
C VAL A 259 -14.04 -5.20 -42.23
N ARG A 260 -13.10 -4.39 -42.74
CA ARG A 260 -13.20 -3.85 -44.12
C ARG A 260 -13.20 -4.95 -45.16
N ARG A 261 -12.37 -5.97 -45.00
CA ARG A 261 -12.31 -7.12 -45.89
C ARG A 261 -13.64 -7.88 -45.89
N ALA A 262 -14.19 -8.14 -44.71
CA ALA A 262 -15.49 -8.79 -44.55
C ALA A 262 -16.62 -7.96 -45.19
N ALA A 263 -16.62 -6.65 -44.99
CA ALA A 263 -17.60 -5.74 -45.60
C ALA A 263 -17.48 -5.70 -47.13
N ALA A 264 -16.26 -5.70 -47.68
CA ALA A 264 -16.04 -5.73 -49.12
C ALA A 264 -16.54 -7.05 -49.74
N VAL A 265 -16.28 -8.19 -49.08
CA VAL A 265 -16.80 -9.49 -49.50
C VAL A 265 -18.34 -9.52 -49.43
N ALA A 266 -18.93 -8.99 -48.35
CA ALA A 266 -20.39 -8.88 -48.23
C ALA A 266 -21.00 -8.03 -49.35
N ALA A 267 -20.40 -6.86 -49.64
CA ALA A 267 -20.84 -6.00 -50.74
C ALA A 267 -20.69 -6.68 -52.12
N GLU A 268 -19.62 -7.47 -52.34
CA GLU A 268 -19.48 -8.25 -53.56
C GLU A 268 -20.60 -9.29 -53.70
N GLN A 269 -20.95 -10.00 -52.61
CA GLN A 269 -22.04 -10.97 -52.61
C GLN A 269 -23.41 -10.29 -52.83
N GLU A 270 -23.66 -9.14 -52.20
CA GLU A 270 -24.88 -8.35 -52.44
C GLU A 270 -24.98 -7.92 -53.90
N MET A 271 -23.87 -7.46 -54.50
CA MET A 271 -23.84 -7.08 -55.92
C MET A 271 -24.05 -8.27 -56.84
N ARG A 272 -23.45 -9.43 -56.55
CA ARG A 272 -23.71 -10.67 -57.31
C ARG A 272 -25.18 -11.09 -57.22
N ALA A 273 -25.77 -11.06 -56.02
CA ALA A 273 -27.18 -11.36 -55.83
C ALA A 273 -28.07 -10.37 -56.60
N LYS A 274 -27.74 -9.07 -56.59
CA LYS A 274 -28.44 -8.04 -57.35
C LYS A 274 -28.34 -8.23 -58.86
N VAL A 275 -27.17 -8.63 -59.38
CA VAL A 275 -26.99 -8.98 -60.80
C VAL A 275 -27.87 -10.17 -61.16
N GLN A 276 -27.91 -11.21 -60.33
CA GLN A 276 -28.78 -12.37 -60.53
C GLN A 276 -30.27 -11.99 -60.50
N GLU A 277 -30.69 -11.15 -59.55
CA GLU A 277 -32.06 -10.65 -59.47
C GLU A 277 -32.44 -9.85 -60.74
N MET A 278 -31.55 -8.97 -61.21
CA MET A 278 -31.77 -8.19 -62.43
C MET A 278 -31.78 -9.09 -63.67
N GLN A 279 -30.92 -10.09 -63.75
CA GLN A 279 -30.95 -11.10 -64.82
C GLN A 279 -32.27 -11.87 -64.81
N ALA A 280 -32.75 -12.29 -63.63
CA ALA A 280 -34.05 -12.95 -63.50
C ALA A 280 -35.20 -12.04 -63.96
N LYS A 281 -35.17 -10.74 -63.65
CA LYS A 281 -36.15 -9.75 -64.16
C LYS A 281 -36.08 -9.60 -65.68
N VAL A 282 -34.89 -9.55 -66.27
CA VAL A 282 -34.73 -9.48 -67.74
C VAL A 282 -35.28 -10.75 -68.39
N ILE A 283 -34.99 -11.93 -67.83
CA ILE A 283 -35.53 -13.20 -68.33
C ILE A 283 -37.05 -13.23 -68.22
N ALA A 284 -37.63 -12.78 -67.10
CA ALA A 284 -39.08 -12.68 -66.93
C ALA A 284 -39.72 -11.76 -67.98
N ALA A 285 -39.15 -10.57 -68.19
CA ALA A 285 -39.62 -9.63 -69.21
C ALA A 285 -39.43 -10.17 -70.65
N GLN A 286 -38.33 -10.88 -70.93
CA GLN A 286 -38.14 -11.54 -72.22
C GLN A 286 -39.14 -12.67 -72.43
N ALA A 287 -39.51 -13.42 -71.39
CA ALA A 287 -40.51 -14.48 -71.45
C ALA A 287 -41.93 -13.94 -71.73
N GLU A 288 -42.23 -12.69 -71.37
CA GLU A 288 -43.48 -12.03 -71.76
C GLU A 288 -43.59 -11.83 -73.28
N VAL A 289 -42.48 -11.69 -74.01
CA VAL A 289 -42.49 -11.46 -75.47
C VAL A 289 -43.05 -12.67 -76.24
N PRO A 290 -42.57 -13.92 -76.05
CA PRO A 290 -43.19 -15.10 -76.63
C PRO A 290 -44.64 -15.28 -76.20
N LEU A 291 -44.98 -15.00 -74.93
CA LEU A 291 -46.34 -15.12 -74.43
C LEU A 291 -47.29 -14.13 -75.13
N ALA A 292 -46.85 -12.87 -75.29
CA ALA A 292 -47.57 -11.82 -75.99
C ALA A 292 -47.66 -12.11 -77.50
N MET A 293 -46.60 -12.64 -78.12
CA MET A 293 -46.65 -13.12 -79.52
C MET A 293 -47.65 -14.26 -79.69
N ALA A 294 -47.68 -15.22 -78.77
CA ALA A 294 -48.64 -16.32 -78.78
C ALA A 294 -50.08 -15.84 -78.57
N ALA A 295 -50.29 -14.79 -77.77
CA ALA A 295 -51.58 -14.13 -77.63
C ALA A 295 -51.98 -13.37 -78.90
N ALA A 296 -51.06 -12.62 -79.52
CA ALA A 296 -51.30 -11.90 -80.77
C ALA A 296 -51.64 -12.82 -81.96
N LEU A 297 -51.01 -13.99 -82.03
CA LEU A 297 -51.34 -15.06 -82.99
C LEU A 297 -52.73 -15.66 -82.73
N ARG A 298 -53.10 -15.88 -81.46
CA ARG A 298 -54.44 -16.39 -81.07
C ARG A 298 -55.56 -15.39 -81.33
N GLU A 299 -55.33 -14.11 -81.05
CA GLU A 299 -56.30 -13.02 -81.25
C GLU A 299 -56.38 -12.54 -82.70
N GLY A 300 -55.57 -13.10 -83.61
CA GLY A 300 -55.58 -12.77 -85.04
C GLY A 300 -54.93 -11.42 -85.39
N LYS A 301 -54.18 -10.82 -84.46
CA LYS A 301 -53.47 -9.55 -84.63
C LYS A 301 -52.11 -9.70 -85.33
N LEU A 302 -51.61 -10.94 -85.46
CA LEU A 302 -50.38 -11.28 -86.19
C LEU A 302 -50.67 -12.44 -87.17
N GLY A 303 -50.36 -12.27 -88.45
CA GLY A 303 -50.54 -13.30 -89.47
C GLY A 303 -49.40 -14.33 -89.51
N VAL A 304 -49.68 -15.54 -90.00
CA VAL A 304 -48.67 -16.62 -90.14
C VAL A 304 -47.51 -16.19 -91.06
N LEU A 305 -47.79 -15.46 -92.15
CA LEU A 305 -46.77 -14.92 -93.04
C LEU A 305 -45.89 -13.85 -92.38
N ASP A 306 -46.43 -13.07 -91.44
CA ASP A 306 -45.68 -12.03 -90.71
C ASP A 306 -44.76 -12.65 -89.65
N TYR A 307 -45.18 -13.76 -89.02
CA TYR A 307 -44.31 -14.54 -88.13
C TYR A 307 -43.09 -15.10 -88.88
N TYR A 308 -43.30 -15.74 -90.04
CA TYR A 308 -42.20 -16.27 -90.86
C TYR A 308 -41.25 -15.17 -91.37
N ARG A 309 -41.77 -13.98 -91.70
CA ARG A 309 -40.92 -12.82 -92.04
C ARG A 309 -40.05 -12.38 -90.86
N LEU A 310 -40.62 -12.33 -89.66
CA LEU A 310 -39.91 -11.95 -88.45
C LEU A 310 -38.81 -12.97 -88.11
N GLU A 311 -39.10 -14.26 -88.28
CA GLU A 311 -38.14 -15.35 -88.09
C GLU A 311 -37.00 -15.30 -89.12
N ASN A 312 -37.30 -15.02 -90.39
CA ASN A 312 -36.29 -14.81 -91.43
C ASN A 312 -35.39 -13.61 -91.13
N ILE A 313 -35.95 -12.47 -90.70
CA ILE A 313 -35.15 -11.29 -90.34
C ILE A 313 -34.26 -11.58 -89.12
N LYS A 314 -34.76 -12.33 -88.12
CA LYS A 314 -33.96 -12.78 -86.98
C LYS A 314 -32.80 -13.67 -87.43
N ALA A 315 -33.06 -14.66 -88.30
CA ALA A 315 -32.04 -15.54 -88.85
C ALA A 315 -30.97 -14.77 -89.65
N ASP A 316 -31.38 -13.79 -90.46
CA ASP A 316 -30.46 -12.90 -91.19
C ASP A 316 -29.62 -12.03 -90.24
N THR A 317 -30.22 -11.58 -89.13
CA THR A 317 -29.53 -10.80 -88.11
C THR A 317 -28.53 -11.65 -87.32
N GLU A 318 -28.89 -12.88 -86.95
CA GLU A 318 -27.99 -13.84 -86.31
C GLU A 318 -26.82 -14.23 -87.22
N MET A 319 -27.09 -14.50 -88.50
CA MET A 319 -26.06 -14.73 -89.52
C MET A 319 -25.10 -13.53 -89.61
N ARG A 320 -25.63 -12.29 -89.68
CA ARG A 320 -24.78 -11.08 -89.70
C ARG A 320 -23.98 -10.88 -88.41
N ASN A 321 -24.58 -11.14 -87.25
CA ASN A 321 -23.90 -11.01 -85.97
C ASN A 321 -22.78 -12.04 -85.81
N ASN A 322 -22.97 -13.27 -86.29
CA ASN A 322 -21.93 -14.31 -86.28
C ASN A 322 -20.79 -13.96 -87.25
N ILE A 323 -21.10 -13.46 -88.45
CA ILE A 323 -20.10 -13.01 -89.44
C ILE A 323 -19.32 -11.78 -88.92
N MET A 324 -19.96 -10.85 -88.20
CA MET A 324 -19.27 -9.72 -87.56
C MET A 324 -18.53 -10.08 -86.27
N GLY A 325 -18.98 -11.11 -85.55
CA GLY A 325 -18.40 -11.56 -84.28
C GLY A 325 -17.04 -12.22 -84.44
N GLU A 326 -16.84 -13.00 -85.51
CA GLU A 326 -15.56 -13.66 -85.81
C GLU A 326 -14.41 -12.67 -86.07
N ASN A 327 -14.69 -11.41 -86.43
CA ASN A 327 -13.66 -10.39 -86.69
C ASN A 327 -13.17 -9.63 -85.44
N LYS A 328 -13.67 -9.93 -84.23
CA LYS A 328 -13.28 -9.21 -82.99
C LYS A 328 -12.30 -9.96 -82.08
N ASP A 329 -11.98 -11.22 -82.38
CA ASP A 329 -11.03 -12.02 -81.59
C ASP A 329 -9.59 -11.99 -82.15
N GLY A 330 -9.32 -11.19 -83.18
CA GLY A 330 -8.00 -11.06 -83.81
C GLY A 330 -7.11 -9.92 -83.32
N ASP A 331 -7.55 -9.07 -82.38
CA ASP A 331 -6.76 -7.90 -81.94
C ASP A 331 -6.85 -7.64 -80.43
N LYS A 332 -6.29 -8.58 -79.65
CA LYS A 332 -5.91 -8.37 -78.25
C LYS A 332 -4.54 -9.01 -78.00
N ALA A 333 -3.49 -8.25 -78.34
CA ALA A 333 -2.17 -8.35 -77.73
C ALA A 333 -2.07 -7.32 -76.59
#